data_AF-A0A2P8VSB9-F1
#
_entry.id   AF-A0A2P8VSB9-F1
#
_cell.length_a   1.000
_cell.length_b   1.000
_cell.length_c   1.000
_cell.angle_alpha   90.00
_cell.angle_beta   90.00
_cell.angle_gamma   90.00
#
_symmetry.space_group_name_H-M   'P 1'
#
loop_
_entity.id
_entity.type
_entity.pdbx_description
1 polymer ?
#
loop_
_entity_poly.entity_id
_entity_poly.type
_entity_poly.pdbx_seq_one_letter_code
_entity_poly.pdbx_strand_id
1 'polypeptide(L)' 'MLDTPDLLRLLHPFLAVTVVMPLIGIAVYFAVQTRQRRLAVANKTKSTIAPVVGKEHVRVGQWLAGAVV' A
#
# COMPACT_ATOMS: atom_id res chain seq x y z
N MET A 1 14.51 -34.11 -5.90
CA MET A 1 13.27 -33.63 -5.27
C MET A 1 13.59 -32.26 -4.68
N LEU A 2 12.64 -31.32 -4.59
CA LEU A 2 12.91 -30.03 -3.95
C LEU A 2 12.98 -30.24 -2.44
N ASP A 3 14.10 -29.87 -1.83
CA ASP A 3 14.28 -29.95 -0.39
C ASP A 3 13.61 -28.76 0.30
N THR A 4 13.17 -28.94 1.55
CA THR A 4 12.52 -27.91 2.36
C THR A 4 13.21 -26.52 2.35
N PRO A 5 14.54 -26.39 2.48
CA PRO A 5 15.20 -25.08 2.41
C PRO A 5 15.06 -24.39 1.05
N ASP A 6 15.04 -25.15 -0.04
CA ASP A 6 14.87 -24.58 -1.38
C ASP A 6 13.45 -24.09 -1.60
N LEU A 7 12.45 -24.80 -1.06
CA LEU A 7 11.06 -24.34 -1.07
C LEU A 7 10.88 -23.03 -0.29
N LEU A 8 11.49 -22.91 0.89
CA LEU A 8 11.42 -21.68 1.70
C LEU A 8 12.09 -20.49 1.00
N ARG A 9 13.22 -20.72 0.33
CA ARG A 9 13.91 -19.69 -0.47
C ARG A 9 13.08 -19.20 -1.64
N LEU A 10 12.23 -20.04 -2.21
CA LEU A 10 11.33 -19.66 -3.30
C LEU A 10 10.05 -18.98 -2.80
N LEU A 11 9.57 -19.37 -1.61
CA LEU A 11 8.34 -18.85 -1.02
C LEU A 11 8.46 -17.37 -0.63
N HIS A 12 9.59 -16.96 -0.04
CA HIS A 12 9.79 -15.57 0.38
C HIS A 12 9.66 -14.56 -0.79
N PRO A 13 10.40 -14.67 -1.91
CA PRO A 13 10.24 -13.75 -3.03
C PRO A 13 8.87 -13.89 -3.71
N PHE A 14 8.25 -15.08 -3.71
CA PHE A 14 6.90 -15.25 -4.22
C PHE A 14 5.87 -14.42 -3.41
N LEU A 15 5.94 -14.46 -2.08
CA LEU A 15 5.08 -13.66 -1.21
C LEU A 15 5.37 -12.16 -1.34
N ALA A 16 6.64 -11.76 -1.50
CA ALA A 16 6.98 -10.37 -1.74
C ALA A 16 6.31 -9.82 -3.01
N VAL A 17 6.33 -10.57 -4.11
CA VAL A 17 5.72 -10.14 -5.37
C VAL A 17 4.19 -10.17 -5.31
N THR A 18 3.61 -11.21 -4.71
CA THR A 18 2.15 -11.41 -4.71
C THR A 18 1.41 -10.61 -3.65
N VAL A 19 2.07 -10.25 -2.54
CA VAL A 19 1.45 -9.56 -1.41
C VAL A 19 2.02 -8.15 -1.23
N VAL A 20 3.35 -8.02 -1.09
CA VAL A 20 3.99 -6.75 -0.74
C VAL A 20 3.88 -5.74 -1.89
N MET A 21 4.14 -6.15 -3.13
CA MET A 21 4.07 -5.23 -4.29
C MET A 21 2.66 -4.64 -4.49
N PRO A 22 1.56 -5.42 -4.48
CA PRO A 22 0.21 -4.84 -4.51
C PRO A 22 -0.08 -3.89 -3.34
N LEU A 23 0.33 -4.24 -2.11
CA LEU A 23 0.12 -3.37 -0.94
C LEU A 23 0.82 -2.02 -1.10
N ILE A 24 2.04 -2.00 -1.63
CA ILE A 24 2.75 -0.76 -1.96
C ILE A 24 1.94 0.07 -2.94
N GLY A 25 1.44 -0.52 -4.03
CA GLY A 25 0.63 0.17 -5.03
C GLY A 25 -0.61 0.83 -4.43
N ILE A 26 -1.35 0.09 -3.59
CA ILE A 26 -2.56 0.58 -2.92
C ILE A 26 -2.21 1.71 -1.93
N ALA A 27 -1.14 1.55 -1.15
CA ALA A 27 -0.68 2.58 -0.21
C ALA A 27 -0.33 3.89 -0.94
N VAL A 28 0.40 3.80 -2.06
CA VAL A 28 0.76 4.95 -2.91
C VAL A 28 -0.49 5.58 -3.52
N TYR A 29 -1.44 4.79 -4.01
CA TYR A 29 -2.71 5.28 -4.55
C TYR A 29 -3.46 6.15 -3.53
N PHE A 30 -3.63 5.69 -2.29
CA PHE A 30 -4.27 6.50 -1.25
C PHE A 30 -3.41 7.69 -0.78
N ALA A 31 -2.08 7.57 -0.80
CA ALA A 31 -1.18 8.68 -0.48
C ALA A 31 -1.35 9.84 -1.48
N VAL A 32 -1.38 9.52 -2.78
CA VAL A 32 -1.58 10.51 -3.85
C VAL A 32 -2.95 11.18 -3.73
N GLN A 33 -4.02 10.41 -3.48
CA GLN A 33 -5.35 10.99 -3.27
C GLN A 33 -5.41 11.92 -2.05
N THR A 34 -4.78 11.52 -0.94
CA THR A 34 -4.68 12.35 0.26
C THR A 34 -3.95 13.66 -0.04
N ARG A 35 -2.87 13.61 -0.82
CA ARG A 35 -2.12 14.79 -1.27
C ARG A 35 -2.95 15.69 -2.19
N GLN A 36 -3.59 15.12 -3.22
CA GLN A 36 -4.43 15.86 -4.15
C GLN A 36 -5.59 16.56 -3.43
N ARG A 37 -6.20 15.91 -2.45
CA ARG A 37 -7.24 16.52 -1.61
C ARG A 37 -6.71 17.69 -0.80
N ARG A 38 -5.54 17.57 -0.16
CA ARG A 38 -4.90 18.68 0.58
C ARG A 38 -4.61 19.87 -0.34
N LEU A 39 -4.16 19.62 -1.56
CA LEU A 39 -3.92 20.67 -2.56
C LEU A 39 -5.22 21.34 -3.02
N ALA A 40 -6.29 20.57 -3.24
CA ALA A 40 -7.61 21.13 -3.58
C ALA A 40 -8.15 22.04 -2.46
N VAL A 41 -8.04 21.61 -1.20
CA VAL A 41 -8.42 22.43 -0.04
C VAL A 41 -7.59 23.71 0.04
N ALA A 42 -6.26 23.62 -0.17
CA ALA A 42 -5.38 24.79 -0.20
C ALA A 42 -5.76 25.79 -1.31
N ASN A 43 -6.17 25.28 -2.47
CA ASN A 43 -6.61 26.08 -3.62
C ASN A 43 -8.09 26.52 -3.51
N LYS A 44 -8.77 26.26 -2.39
CA LYS A 44 -10.20 26.53 -2.17
C LYS A 44 -11.11 25.91 -3.23
N THR A 45 -10.68 24.82 -3.88
CA THR A 45 -11.48 24.09 -4.87
C THR A 45 -12.20 22.92 -4.20
N LYS A 46 -13.42 22.61 -4.68
CA LYS A 46 -14.18 21.46 -4.19
C LYS A 46 -13.46 20.17 -4.62
N SER A 47 -13.08 19.34 -3.67
CA SER A 47 -12.48 18.03 -3.95
C SER A 47 -13.57 16.96 -4.06
N THR A 48 -13.53 16.18 -5.15
CA THR A 48 -14.36 14.96 -5.31
C THR A 48 -13.81 13.78 -4.49
N ILE A 49 -12.58 13.91 -3.98
CA ILE A 49 -11.91 12.86 -3.20
C ILE A 49 -12.50 12.82 -1.79
N ALA A 50 -12.98 11.63 -1.40
CA ALA A 50 -13.63 11.42 -0.11
C ALA A 50 -12.69 11.76 1.07
N PRO A 51 -13.20 12.27 2.20
CA PRO A 51 -12.38 12.56 3.38
C PRO A 51 -11.69 11.35 4.02
N VAL A 52 -12.22 10.15 3.76
CA VAL A 52 -11.76 8.89 4.36
C VAL A 52 -10.42 8.39 3.78
N VAL A 53 -9.99 8.88 2.61
CA VAL A 53 -8.78 8.38 1.92
C VAL A 53 -7.50 8.43 2.76
N GLY A 54 -7.39 9.40 3.68
CA GLY A 54 -6.25 9.47 4.60
C GLY A 54 -6.27 8.34 5.65
N LYS A 55 -7.45 7.94 6.13
CA LYS A 55 -7.61 6.79 7.03
C LYS A 55 -7.33 5.48 6.30
N GLU A 56 -7.79 5.36 5.06
CA GLU A 56 -7.49 4.18 4.22
C GLU A 56 -5.99 4.04 3.92
N HIS A 57 -5.29 5.16 3.65
CA HIS A 57 -3.83 5.15 3.53
C HIS A 57 -3.14 4.59 4.79
N VAL A 58 -3.55 5.04 5.97
CA VAL A 58 -2.97 4.56 7.25
C VAL A 58 -3.27 3.08 7.45
N ARG A 59 -4.51 2.64 7.22
CA ARG A 59 -4.90 1.23 7.35
C ARG A 59 -4.04 0.35 6.46
N VAL A 60 -3.93 0.66 5.17
CA VAL A 60 -3.12 -0.13 4.23
C VAL A 60 -1.63 -0.06 4.60
N GLY A 61 -1.14 1.09 5.07
CA GLY A 61 0.23 1.25 5.56
C GLY A 61 0.56 0.33 6.74
N GLN A 62 -0.39 0.10 7.65
CA GLN A 62 -0.23 -0.86 8.76
C GLN A 62 -0.09 -2.30 8.26
N TRP A 63 -0.89 -2.69 7.26
CA TRP A 63 -0.76 -4.00 6.61
C TRP A 63 0.60 -4.14 5.91
N LEU A 64 1.04 -3.12 5.19
CA LEU A 64 2.35 -3.12 4.53
C LEU A 64 3.50 -3.23 5.53
N ALA A 65 3.47 -2.48 6.63
CA ALA A 65 4.49 -2.52 7.66
C ALA A 65 4.59 -3.90 8.34
N GLY A 66 3.47 -4.61 8.50
CA GLY A 66 3.46 -5.98 9.01
C GLY A 66 3.88 -7.04 7.99
N ALA A 67 3.73 -6.75 6.69
CA ALA A 67 4.07 -7.68 5.61
C ALA A 67 5.56 -7.64 5.22
N VAL A 68 6.26 -6.53 5.50
CA VAL A 68 7.69 -6.39 5.26
C VAL A 68 8.44 -6.78 6.54
N VAL A 69 8.86 -8.04 6.63
CA VAL A 69 9.70 -8.60 7.71
C VAL A 69 10.75 -9.53 7.11
#